data_AF-A0A0N0YL38-F1
#
_entry.id   AF-A0A0N0YL38-F1
#
_cell.length_a   1.000
_cell.length_b   1.000
_cell.length_c   1.000
_cell.angle_alpha   90.00
_cell.angle_beta   90.00
_cell.angle_gamma   90.00
#
_symmetry.space_group_name_H-M   'P 1'
#
loop_
_entity.id
_entity.type
_entity.pdbx_description
1 polymer ?
#
loop_
_entity_poly.entity_id
_entity_poly.type
_entity_poly.pdbx_seq_one_letter_code
_entity_poly.pdbx_strand_id
1 'polypeptide(L)'
;MYDGSALVLYALREEIGEAAFDRLERTWVRVHRDGSATTRQFTALASRIAGRDLTAFFDGWLYGKKTPPMPGHPDWRSGTPGSAGKSPARTPKPE
;
A
#
# COMPACT_ATOMS: atom_id res chain seq x y z
N MET A 1 -8.43 0.95 13.72
CA MET A 1 -8.33 -0.14 12.71
C MET A 1 -8.47 0.35 11.27
N TYR A 2 -8.47 1.67 11.01
CA TYR A 2 -8.60 2.22 9.65
C TYR A 2 -7.31 2.84 9.10
N ASP A 3 -6.26 3.00 9.93
CA ASP A 3 -5.02 3.66 9.49
C ASP A 3 -4.11 2.75 8.64
N GLY A 4 -4.25 1.43 8.76
CA GLY A 4 -3.39 0.47 8.05
C GLY A 4 -3.79 0.22 6.60
N SER A 5 -5.08 0.30 6.27
CA SER A 5 -5.59 -0.04 4.93
C SER A 5 -5.15 0.98 3.87
N ALA A 6 -5.19 2.28 4.19
CA ALA A 6 -4.69 3.32 3.29
C ALA A 6 -3.17 3.21 3.06
N LEU A 7 -2.43 2.77 4.09
CA LEU A 7 -0.98 2.60 4.01
C LEU A 7 -0.58 1.47 3.05
N VAL A 8 -1.30 0.35 3.08
CA VAL A 8 -1.05 -0.77 2.13
C VAL A 8 -1.26 -0.34 0.69
N LEU A 9 -2.29 0.47 0.42
CA LEU A 9 -2.54 0.98 -0.94
C LEU A 9 -1.44 1.94 -1.41
N TYR A 10 -0.96 2.82 -0.53
CA TYR A 10 0.18 3.67 -0.83
C TYR A 10 1.45 2.85 -1.10
N ALA A 11 1.76 1.88 -0.23
CA ALA A 11 2.88 0.98 -0.43
C ALA A 11 2.78 0.20 -1.74
N LEU A 12 1.57 -0.22 -2.12
CA LEU A 12 1.33 -0.89 -3.39
C LEU A 12 1.61 0.04 -4.57
N ARG A 13 1.15 1.30 -4.50
CA ARG A 13 1.44 2.30 -5.53
C ARG A 13 2.94 2.50 -5.72
N GLU A 14 3.71 2.56 -4.64
CA GLU A 14 5.17 2.65 -4.71
C GLU A 14 5.81 1.36 -5.24
N GLU A 15 5.25 0.19 -4.95
CA GLU A 15 5.75 -1.12 -5.40
C GLU A 15 5.51 -1.39 -6.90
N ILE A 16 4.32 -1.05 -7.41
CA ILE A 16 3.93 -1.35 -8.82
C ILE A 16 4.04 -0.13 -9.73
N GLY A 17 4.23 1.06 -9.16
CA GLY A 17 4.25 2.34 -9.86
C GLY A 17 2.85 2.90 -10.11
N GLU A 18 2.79 4.23 -10.25
CA GLU A 18 1.56 5.00 -10.43
C GLU A 18 0.71 4.54 -11.62
N ALA A 19 1.31 4.34 -12.80
CA ALA A 19 0.56 3.95 -14.00
C ALA A 19 -0.11 2.57 -13.87
N ALA A 20 0.55 1.62 -13.22
CA ALA A 20 -0.01 0.29 -12.97
C ALA A 20 -1.10 0.36 -11.88
N PHE A 21 -0.88 1.17 -10.85
CA PHE A 21 -1.85 1.41 -9.78
C PHE A 21 -3.14 2.06 -10.30
N ASP A 22 -3.04 3.10 -11.13
CA ASP A 22 -4.18 3.73 -11.79
C ASP A 22 -5.00 2.72 -12.62
N ARG A 23 -4.30 1.83 -13.34
CA ARG A 23 -4.95 0.77 -14.11
C ARG A 23 -5.65 -0.24 -13.21
N LEU A 24 -5.03 -0.59 -12.08
CA LEU A 24 -5.59 -1.47 -11.06
C LEU A 24 -6.88 -0.90 -10.49
N GLU A 25 -6.89 0.34 -10.01
CA GLU A 25 -8.08 0.98 -9.42
C GLU A 25 -9.25 1.03 -10.39
N ARG A 26 -9.00 1.49 -11.63
CA ARG A 26 -10.03 1.57 -12.68
C ARG A 26 -10.59 0.20 -13.05
N THR A 27 -9.75 -0.83 -13.07
CA THR A 27 -10.17 -2.20 -13.37
C THR A 27 -10.95 -2.79 -12.20
N TRP A 28 -10.48 -2.57 -10.98
CA TRP A 28 -11.10 -3.05 -9.76
C TRP A 28 -12.53 -2.51 -9.59
N VAL A 29 -12.72 -1.19 -9.72
CA VAL A 29 -14.04 -0.55 -9.64
C VAL A 29 -14.99 -1.07 -10.72
N ARG A 30 -14.48 -1.36 -11.93
CA ARG A 30 -15.29 -1.89 -13.03
C ARG A 30 -15.74 -3.33 -12.79
N VAL A 31 -14.86 -4.16 -12.22
CA VAL A 31 -15.11 -5.60 -12.00
C VAL A 31 -15.97 -5.82 -10.75
N HIS A 32 -15.82 -5.00 -9.72
CA HIS A 32 -16.48 -5.18 -8.41
C HIS A 32 -17.60 -4.18 -8.13
N ARG A 33 -18.18 -3.56 -9.16
CA ARG A 33 -19.28 -2.60 -9.02
C ARG A 33 -20.52 -3.17 -8.30
N ASP A 34 -20.71 -4.49 -8.37
CA ASP A 34 -21.93 -5.17 -7.91
C ASP A 34 -21.66 -6.43 -7.06
N GLY A 35 -20.49 -6.57 -6.41
CA GLY A 35 -20.13 -7.81 -5.70
C GLY A 35 -19.20 -7.66 -4.50
N SER A 36 -19.17 -8.70 -3.65
CA SER A 36 -18.23 -8.81 -2.52
C SER A 36 -16.84 -9.11 -3.05
N ALA A 37 -15.93 -8.15 -2.88
CA ALA A 37 -14.57 -8.24 -3.37
C ALA A 37 -13.66 -8.78 -2.26
N THR A 38 -12.89 -9.82 -2.57
CA THR A 38 -11.97 -10.44 -1.60
C THR A 38 -10.55 -9.93 -1.81
N THR A 39 -9.77 -9.86 -0.72
CA THR A 39 -8.33 -9.56 -0.78
C THR A 39 -7.61 -10.44 -1.80
N ARG A 40 -7.97 -11.72 -1.90
CA ARG A 40 -7.36 -12.67 -2.86
C ARG A 40 -7.63 -12.28 -4.31
N GLN A 41 -8.81 -11.77 -4.64
CA GLN A 41 -9.12 -11.24 -5.97
C GLN A 41 -8.32 -9.96 -6.26
N PHE A 42 -8.16 -9.09 -5.25
CA PHE A 42 -7.36 -7.88 -5.38
C PHE A 42 -5.89 -8.21 -5.65
N THR A 43 -5.31 -9.11 -4.85
CA THR A 43 -3.94 -9.60 -5.03
C THR A 43 -3.73 -10.20 -6.42
N ALA A 44 -4.65 -11.05 -6.88
CA ALA A 44 -4.55 -11.66 -8.21
C ALA A 44 -4.59 -10.62 -9.35
N LEU A 45 -5.48 -9.62 -9.24
CA LEU A 45 -5.56 -8.54 -10.22
C LEU A 45 -4.31 -7.67 -10.22
N ALA A 46 -3.82 -7.30 -9.05
CA ALA A 46 -2.59 -6.52 -8.88
C ALA A 46 -1.39 -7.26 -9.46
N SER A 47 -1.21 -8.55 -9.15
CA SER A 47 -0.13 -9.37 -9.71
C SER A 47 -0.19 -9.44 -11.24
N ARG A 48 -1.39 -9.60 -11.81
CA ARG A 48 -1.58 -9.62 -13.27
C ARG A 48 -1.21 -8.30 -13.94
N ILE A 49 -1.54 -7.17 -13.32
CA ILE A 49 -1.24 -5.84 -13.87
C ILE A 49 0.24 -5.52 -13.72
N ALA A 50 0.85 -5.88 -12.59
CA ALA A 50 2.27 -5.69 -12.32
C ALA A 50 3.18 -6.67 -13.10
N GLY A 51 2.62 -7.75 -13.65
CA GLY A 51 3.37 -8.78 -14.37
C GLY A 51 4.26 -9.66 -13.48
N ARG A 52 4.05 -9.63 -12.16
CA ARG A 52 4.79 -10.41 -11.16
C ARG A 52 3.90 -10.81 -9.99
N ASP A 53 4.26 -11.85 -9.27
CA ASP A 53 3.51 -12.28 -8.09
C ASP A 53 3.72 -11.31 -6.92
N LEU A 54 2.63 -10.73 -6.42
CA LEU A 54 2.59 -9.81 -5.28
C LEU A 54 2.07 -10.48 -4.00
N THR A 55 1.86 -11.80 -3.99
CA THR A 55 1.32 -12.51 -2.81
C THR A 55 2.16 -12.26 -1.56
N ALA A 56 3.49 -12.38 -1.66
CA ALA A 56 4.39 -12.13 -0.52
C ALA A 56 4.34 -10.66 -0.03
N PHE A 57 4.14 -9.71 -0.94
CA PHE A 57 3.96 -8.30 -0.59
C PHE A 57 2.69 -8.13 0.25
N PHE A 58 1.54 -8.61 -0.26
CA PHE A 58 0.27 -8.48 0.45
C PHE A 58 0.28 -9.24 1.78
N ASP A 59 0.91 -10.41 1.85
CA ASP A 59 1.00 -11.18 3.10
C ASP A 59 1.75 -10.40 4.18
N GLY A 60 2.88 -9.79 3.83
CA GLY A 60 3.67 -8.97 4.75
C GLY A 60 2.91 -7.73 5.23
N TRP A 61 2.15 -7.09 4.35
CA TRP A 61 1.42 -5.85 4.65
C TRP A 61 0.07 -6.07 5.35
N LEU A 62 -0.63 -7.18 5.09
CA LEU A 62 -1.97 -7.45 5.61
C LEU A 62 -1.98 -8.36 6.83
N TYR A 63 -1.09 -9.35 6.87
CA TYR A 63 -1.04 -10.36 7.94
C TYR A 63 0.20 -10.22 8.83
N GLY A 64 1.14 -9.35 8.47
CA GLY A 64 2.32 -9.05 9.27
C GLY A 64 1.97 -8.44 10.62
N LYS A 65 2.61 -8.91 11.70
CA LYS A 65 2.48 -8.31 13.04
C LYS A 65 3.02 -6.87 13.12
N LYS A 66 3.87 -6.48 12.17
CA LYS A 66 4.50 -5.15 12.07
C LYS A 66 4.40 -4.66 10.64
N THR A 67 4.26 -3.35 10.48
CA THR A 67 4.31 -2.69 9.18
C THR A 67 5.68 -2.91 8.52
N PRO A 68 5.75 -3.48 7.30
CA PRO A 68 7.00 -3.60 6.55
C PRO A 68 7.65 -2.23 6.27
N PRO A 69 8.94 -2.21 5.87
CA PRO A 69 9.52 -1.01 5.29
C PRO A 69 8.75 -0.60 4.02
N MET A 70 8.57 0.71 3.85
CA MET A 70 7.86 1.27 2.71
C MET A 70 8.72 1.17 1.44
N PRO A 71 8.23 0.60 0.33
CA PRO A 71 8.92 0.64 -0.95
C PRO A 71 9.24 2.08 -1.36
N GLY A 72 10.43 2.32 -1.90
CA GLY A 72 10.84 3.66 -2.36
C GLY A 72 11.16 4.68 -1.26
N HIS A 73 10.96 4.36 0.03
CA HIS A 73 11.19 5.29 1.14
C HIS A 73 12.14 4.70 2.20
N PRO A 74 13.47 4.86 2.04
CA PRO A 74 14.47 4.30 2.96
C PRO A 74 14.42 4.91 4.36
N ASP A 75 13.92 6.14 4.50
CA ASP A 75 13.80 6.85 5.78
C ASP A 75 12.55 6.44 6.59
N TRP A 76 11.73 5.53 6.05
CA TRP A 76 10.51 5.09 6.70
C TRP A 76 10.80 4.17 7.90
N ARG A 77 10.55 4.66 9.12
CA ARG A 77 10.64 3.84 10.34
C ARG A 77 9.32 3.10 10.57
N SER A 78 9.36 1.77 10.48
CA SER A 78 8.29 0.84 10.85
C SER A 78 7.91 0.96 12.33
N GLY A 79 7.13 1.98 12.69
CA GLY A 79 6.57 2.14 14.03
C GLY A 79 5.41 1.17 14.25
N THR A 80 5.40 0.49 15.41
CA THR A 80 4.25 -0.24 15.95
C THR A 80 2.97 0.61 15.83
N PRO A 81 1.82 0.08 15.36
CA PRO A 81 0.58 0.84 15.27
C PRO A 81 0.07 1.09 16.70
N GLY A 82 0.52 2.19 17.30
CA GLY A 82 0.28 2.54 18.70
C GLY A 82 1.02 3.80 19.17
N SER A 83 1.83 4.45 18.34
CA SER A 83 2.36 5.78 18.62
C SER A 83 2.26 6.66 17.39
N ALA A 84 1.16 7.41 17.32
CA ALA A 84 1.10 8.67 16.61
C ALA A 84 2.11 9.64 17.26
N GLY A 85 3.40 9.44 16.98
CA GLY A 85 4.48 10.31 17.40
C GLY A 85 4.83 11.26 16.25
N LYS A 86 4.28 12.47 16.33
CA LYS A 86 4.69 13.72 15.65
C LYS A 86 5.57 13.56 14.38
N SER A 87 4.99 13.91 13.24
CA SER A 87 5.75 14.35 12.07
C SER A 87 6.83 15.35 12.49
N PRO A 88 8.10 15.18 12.09
CA PRO A 88 9.07 16.25 12.28
C PRO A 88 8.68 17.39 11.34
N ALA A 89 8.45 18.55 11.95
CA ALA A 89 8.17 19.79 11.27
C ALA A 89 9.22 20.04 10.19
N ARG A 90 8.75 20.30 8.97
CA ARG A 90 9.54 20.86 7.88
C ARG A 90 10.19 22.16 8.38
N THR A 91 11.50 22.14 8.59
CA THR A 91 12.31 23.29 8.95
C THR A 91 12.20 24.36 7.85
N PRO A 92 11.86 25.63 8.15
CA PRO A 92 12.04 26.70 7.19
C PRO A 92 13.53 27.08 7.06
N LYS A 93 13.95 27.25 5.81
CA LYS A 93 15.29 27.64 5.33
C LYS A 93 15.68 29.05 5.87
N PRO A 94 16.94 29.30 6.27
CA PRO A 94 17.38 30.64 6.65
C PRO A 94 17.66 31.51 5.41
N GLU A 95 17.31 32.79 5.49
CA GLU A 95 17.84 33.87 4.63
C GLU A 95 19.24 34.29 5.08
#